data_AF-A0A382WVV7-F1
#
_entry.id   AF-A0A382WVV7-F1
#
_cell.length_a   1.000
_cell.length_b   1.000
_cell.length_c   1.000
_cell.angle_alpha   90.00
_cell.angle_beta   90.00
_cell.angle_gamma   90.00
#
_symmetry.space_group_name_H-M   'P 1'
#
loop_
_entity.id
_entity.type
_entity.pdbx_description
1 polymer ?
#
loop_
_entity_poly.entity_id
_entity_poly.type
_entity_poly.pdbx_seq_one_letter_code
_entity_poly.pdbx_strand_id
1 'polypeptide(L)'
;MTKLRFSIIATILIGLLSPLTLVAQANNFVSEMSDLAWAEEVDQAIDVLESKRVEYPDPSAEWLAAVSWLARGASFAERWNVAEHYASEAYSGSLELIKHRPLDADRFLPTALGAGIEVLGRTYDAQGEHGRAVTFLSTARRDFAGTSIETRIQKNFLLLSLEGQPLPALEAEGYLGVQQPTTEDFKGKVALFFFWAHWCPDCKRQEPILAALHEEYGERGLTIVGPTQLYGFTSRGQTA
;
A
#
# COMPACT_ATOMS: atom_id res chain seq x y z
N MET A 1 -83.87 1.73 7.03
CA MET A 1 -83.48 0.71 8.02
C MET A 1 -83.17 -0.58 7.27
N THR A 2 -81.90 -0.88 7.05
CA THR A 2 -81.47 -2.21 6.62
C THR A 2 -80.06 -2.43 7.17
N LYS A 3 -79.95 -3.33 8.15
CA LYS A 3 -78.70 -3.74 8.80
C LYS A 3 -77.95 -4.71 7.85
N LEU A 4 -76.63 -4.56 7.71
CA LEU A 4 -75.79 -5.64 7.18
C LEU A 4 -74.60 -5.85 8.12
N ARG A 5 -74.37 -7.12 8.46
CA ARG A 5 -73.46 -7.62 9.50
C ARG A 5 -72.03 -7.79 8.96
N PHE A 6 -71.09 -7.69 9.90
CA PHE A 6 -69.64 -7.84 9.79
C PHE A 6 -69.19 -9.19 9.19
N SER A 7 -68.04 -9.16 8.51
CA SER A 7 -67.08 -10.27 8.47
C SER A 7 -65.66 -9.70 8.50
N ILE A 8 -64.95 -9.90 9.61
CA ILE A 8 -63.53 -9.55 9.77
C ILE A 8 -62.73 -10.68 9.11
N ILE A 9 -62.09 -10.38 7.98
CA ILE A 9 -61.12 -11.28 7.35
C ILE A 9 -59.74 -10.86 7.85
N ALA A 10 -59.13 -11.71 8.68
CA ALA A 10 -57.74 -11.59 9.08
C ALA A 10 -56.84 -11.97 7.90
N THR A 11 -56.25 -10.98 7.24
CA THR A 11 -55.25 -11.22 6.19
C THR A 11 -53.90 -11.50 6.85
N ILE A 12 -53.51 -12.77 6.87
CA ILE A 12 -52.19 -13.23 7.28
C ILE A 12 -51.16 -12.69 6.27
N LEU A 13 -50.25 -11.86 6.76
CA LEU A 13 -49.09 -11.35 6.05
C LEU A 13 -48.07 -12.49 5.88
N ILE A 14 -48.12 -13.19 4.74
CA ILE A 14 -47.08 -14.17 4.37
C ILE A 14 -45.96 -13.39 3.68
N GLY A 15 -44.90 -13.12 4.41
CA GLY A 15 -43.67 -12.54 3.88
C GLY A 15 -43.04 -13.49 2.86
N LEU A 16 -42.98 -13.06 1.60
CA LEU A 16 -42.11 -13.64 0.59
C LEU A 16 -40.66 -13.26 0.93
N LEU A 17 -40.03 -14.08 1.77
CA LEU A 17 -38.57 -14.14 1.85
C LEU A 17 -38.07 -14.73 0.54
N SER A 18 -37.70 -13.86 -0.40
CA SER A 18 -36.98 -14.24 -1.62
C SER A 18 -35.62 -14.84 -1.23
N PRO A 19 -35.33 -16.12 -1.54
CA PRO A 19 -34.05 -16.73 -1.25
C PRO A 19 -33.11 -16.46 -2.41
N LEU A 20 -32.72 -15.19 -2.62
CA LEU A 20 -31.86 -14.82 -3.75
C LEU A 20 -31.01 -13.57 -3.44
N THR A 21 -30.34 -13.59 -2.29
CA THR A 21 -29.14 -12.79 -2.03
C THR A 21 -28.12 -13.65 -1.30
N LEU A 22 -27.63 -14.69 -1.97
CA LEU A 22 -26.49 -15.46 -1.48
C LEU A 22 -25.53 -15.80 -2.63
N VAL A 23 -25.17 -14.80 -3.44
CA VAL A 23 -24.05 -14.90 -4.38
C VAL A 23 -23.38 -13.53 -4.48
N ALA A 24 -22.49 -13.20 -3.53
CA ALA A 24 -21.34 -12.29 -3.68
C ALA A 24 -20.68 -12.04 -2.31
N GLN A 25 -19.96 -13.02 -1.75
CA GLN A 25 -19.14 -12.78 -0.54
C GLN A 25 -17.82 -13.57 -0.54
N ALA A 26 -17.31 -13.92 -1.72
CA ALA A 26 -16.12 -14.77 -1.87
C ALA A 26 -14.89 -14.04 -2.45
N ASN A 27 -14.85 -12.70 -2.39
CA ASN A 27 -13.68 -11.90 -2.78
C ASN A 27 -13.23 -10.91 -1.68
N ASN A 28 -13.69 -11.10 -0.43
CA ASN A 28 -13.69 -10.01 0.55
C ASN A 28 -12.51 -10.00 1.53
N PHE A 29 -11.84 -11.12 1.82
CA PHE A 29 -10.97 -11.16 3.01
C PHE A 29 -9.74 -10.25 2.89
N VAL A 30 -8.98 -10.34 1.81
CA VAL A 30 -7.81 -9.47 1.59
C VAL A 30 -8.24 -8.00 1.43
N SER A 31 -9.41 -7.73 0.84
CA SER A 31 -9.95 -6.38 0.69
C SER A 31 -10.36 -5.78 2.04
N GLU A 32 -11.09 -6.55 2.86
CA GLU A 32 -11.50 -6.18 4.21
C GLU A 32 -10.29 -5.86 5.09
N MET A 33 -9.26 -6.70 5.05
CA MET A 33 -8.01 -6.43 5.78
C MET A 33 -7.28 -5.19 5.25
N SER A 34 -7.33 -4.93 3.94
CA SER A 34 -6.80 -3.70 3.35
C SER A 34 -7.57 -2.47 3.84
N ASP A 35 -8.90 -2.52 3.87
CA ASP A 35 -9.74 -1.41 4.30
C ASP A 35 -9.49 -1.07 5.77
N LEU A 36 -9.41 -2.09 6.64
CA LEU A 36 -9.07 -1.92 8.05
C LEU A 36 -7.66 -1.37 8.24
N ALA A 37 -6.69 -1.81 7.41
CA ALA A 37 -5.33 -1.29 7.46
C ALA A 37 -5.25 0.20 7.13
N TRP A 38 -5.96 0.66 6.09
CA TRP A 38 -6.03 2.08 5.72
C TRP A 38 -6.78 2.93 6.73
N ALA A 39 -7.73 2.35 7.45
CA ALA A 39 -8.44 3.00 8.54
C ALA A 39 -7.67 2.97 9.88
N GLU A 40 -6.49 2.33 9.93
CA GLU A 40 -5.70 2.13 11.15
C GLU A 40 -6.46 1.40 12.28
N GLU A 41 -7.48 0.61 11.94
CA GLU A 41 -8.31 -0.17 12.86
C GLU A 41 -7.63 -1.50 13.24
N VAL A 42 -6.45 -1.40 13.87
CA VAL A 42 -5.55 -2.54 14.10
C VAL A 42 -6.18 -3.62 14.98
N ASP A 43 -6.90 -3.26 16.05
CA ASP A 43 -7.50 -4.27 16.94
C ASP A 43 -8.64 -5.03 16.25
N GLN A 44 -9.49 -4.34 15.49
CA GLN A 44 -10.53 -4.98 14.69
C GLN A 44 -9.91 -5.91 13.63
N ALA A 45 -8.82 -5.48 12.99
CA ALA A 45 -8.11 -6.29 12.02
C ALA A 45 -7.50 -7.56 12.65
N ILE A 46 -6.96 -7.47 13.87
CA ILE A 46 -6.52 -8.66 14.64
C ILE A 46 -7.71 -9.59 14.87
N ASP A 47 -8.83 -9.08 15.40
CA ASP A 47 -10.00 -9.89 15.71
C ASP A 47 -10.54 -10.62 14.47
N VAL A 48 -10.66 -9.92 13.34
CA VAL A 48 -11.10 -10.48 12.06
C VAL A 48 -10.12 -11.55 11.58
N LEU A 49 -8.82 -11.26 11.57
CA LEU A 49 -7.80 -12.19 11.09
C LEU A 49 -7.74 -13.46 11.96
N GLU A 50 -7.63 -13.30 13.29
CA GLU A 50 -7.49 -14.42 14.22
C GLU A 50 -8.77 -15.28 14.28
N SER A 51 -9.96 -14.70 14.11
CA SER A 51 -11.21 -15.48 14.00
C SER A 51 -11.21 -16.45 12.82
N LYS A 52 -10.46 -16.13 11.76
CA LYS A 52 -10.35 -16.92 10.52
C LYS A 52 -9.17 -17.88 10.52
N ARG A 53 -8.22 -17.79 11.46
CA ARG A 53 -6.98 -18.59 11.46
C ARG A 53 -7.24 -20.10 11.40
N VAL A 54 -8.31 -20.58 12.04
CA VAL A 54 -8.69 -22.01 12.03
C VAL A 54 -9.10 -22.50 10.64
N GLU A 55 -9.60 -21.62 9.76
CA GLU A 55 -9.94 -21.94 8.37
C GLU A 55 -8.71 -22.08 7.48
N TYR A 56 -7.53 -21.61 7.94
CA TYR A 56 -6.27 -21.59 7.21
C TYR A 56 -5.15 -22.30 7.99
N PRO A 57 -5.20 -23.64 8.12
CA PRO A 57 -4.23 -24.40 8.91
C PRO A 57 -2.81 -24.38 8.30
N ASP A 58 -2.71 -24.25 6.98
CA ASP A 58 -1.46 -23.97 6.27
C ASP A 58 -1.54 -22.58 5.62
N PRO A 59 -0.51 -21.73 5.73
CA PRO A 59 -0.59 -20.36 5.24
C PRO A 59 -0.64 -20.35 3.71
N SER A 60 -1.83 -20.13 3.16
CA SER A 60 -2.04 -19.88 1.74
C SER A 60 -1.52 -18.50 1.33
N ALA A 61 -1.30 -18.28 0.02
CA ALA A 61 -0.90 -16.96 -0.49
C ALA A 61 -1.93 -15.87 -0.17
N GLU A 62 -3.22 -16.20 -0.19
CA GLU A 62 -4.32 -15.29 0.18
C GLU A 62 -4.26 -14.91 1.67
N TRP A 63 -4.06 -15.91 2.54
CA TRP A 63 -3.88 -15.68 3.98
C TRP A 63 -2.70 -14.74 4.25
N LEU A 64 -1.54 -15.01 3.65
CA LEU A 64 -0.35 -14.20 3.85
C LEU A 64 -0.50 -12.77 3.32
N ALA A 65 -1.29 -12.57 2.27
CA ALA A 65 -1.63 -11.22 1.80
C ALA A 65 -2.55 -10.48 2.77
N ALA A 66 -3.50 -11.16 3.40
CA ALA A 66 -4.36 -10.60 4.44
C ALA A 66 -3.53 -10.22 5.69
N VAL A 67 -2.66 -11.13 6.15
CA VAL A 67 -1.69 -10.89 7.23
C VAL A 67 -0.80 -9.69 6.93
N SER A 68 -0.31 -9.54 5.69
CA SER A 68 0.55 -8.42 5.31
C SER A 68 -0.17 -7.07 5.26
N TRP A 69 -1.50 -7.05 5.11
CA TRP A 69 -2.31 -5.85 5.28
C TRP A 69 -2.42 -5.45 6.75
N LEU A 70 -2.69 -6.40 7.65
CA LEU A 70 -2.66 -6.14 9.09
C LEU A 70 -1.30 -5.58 9.53
N ALA A 71 -0.21 -6.19 9.09
CA ALA A 71 1.14 -5.70 9.37
C ALA A 71 1.34 -4.25 8.92
N ARG A 72 0.82 -3.88 7.74
CA ARG A 72 0.87 -2.50 7.24
C ARG A 72 0.03 -1.54 8.08
N GLY A 73 -1.22 -1.89 8.39
CA GLY A 73 -2.07 -1.09 9.27
C GLY A 73 -1.43 -0.85 10.63
N ALA A 74 -0.86 -1.89 11.23
CA ALA A 74 -0.10 -1.78 12.47
C ALA A 74 1.13 -0.86 12.34
N SER A 75 1.81 -0.86 11.18
CA SER A 75 2.94 0.03 10.91
C SER A 75 2.53 1.49 10.65
N PHE A 76 1.30 1.73 10.19
CA PHE A 76 0.74 3.08 10.05
C PHE A 76 0.40 3.64 11.43
N ALA A 77 -0.22 2.83 12.28
CA ALA A 77 -0.53 3.17 13.67
C ALA A 77 0.68 3.10 14.63
N GLU A 78 1.91 2.93 14.11
CA GLU A 78 3.15 2.81 14.88
C GLU A 78 3.15 1.70 15.98
N ARG A 79 2.34 0.66 15.81
CA ARG A 79 2.28 -0.52 16.69
C ARG A 79 3.35 -1.53 16.28
N TRP A 80 4.62 -1.14 16.41
CA TRP A 80 5.76 -1.86 15.83
C TRP A 80 5.87 -3.33 16.23
N ASN A 81 5.55 -3.70 17.47
CA ASN A 81 5.56 -5.12 17.89
C ASN A 81 4.51 -5.96 17.13
N VAL A 82 3.32 -5.41 16.90
CA VAL A 82 2.25 -6.07 16.13
C VAL A 82 2.64 -6.12 14.65
N ALA A 83 3.16 -5.00 14.13
CA ALA A 83 3.63 -4.90 12.76
C ALA A 83 4.72 -5.94 12.45
N GLU A 84 5.73 -6.06 13.32
CA GLU A 84 6.82 -7.03 13.19
C GLU A 84 6.33 -8.47 13.22
N HIS A 85 5.43 -8.80 14.16
CA HIS A 85 4.87 -10.15 14.30
C HIS A 85 4.20 -10.62 13.00
N TYR A 86 3.24 -9.84 12.50
CA TYR A 86 2.50 -10.22 11.30
C TYR A 86 3.32 -10.05 10.01
N ALA A 87 4.24 -9.08 9.95
CA ALA A 87 5.15 -8.96 8.82
C ALA A 87 6.11 -10.16 8.73
N SER A 88 6.58 -10.67 9.88
CA SER A 88 7.41 -11.88 9.95
C SER A 88 6.67 -13.13 9.47
N GLU A 89 5.38 -13.26 9.83
CA GLU A 89 4.50 -14.32 9.32
C GLU A 89 4.34 -14.21 7.79
N ALA A 90 3.98 -13.02 7.28
CA ALA A 90 3.82 -12.77 5.85
C ALA A 90 5.12 -13.05 5.07
N TYR A 91 6.27 -12.58 5.57
CA TYR A 91 7.58 -12.79 4.97
C TYR A 91 7.97 -14.27 4.94
N SER A 92 8.01 -14.92 6.10
CA SER A 92 8.50 -16.30 6.22
C SER A 92 7.58 -17.29 5.51
N GLY A 93 6.26 -17.12 5.63
CA GLY A 93 5.29 -17.95 4.91
C GLY A 93 5.40 -17.78 3.40
N SER A 94 5.61 -16.55 2.92
CA SER A 94 5.79 -16.31 1.48
C SER A 94 7.07 -16.95 0.96
N LEU A 95 8.17 -16.89 1.74
CA LEU A 95 9.42 -17.57 1.40
C LEU A 95 9.25 -19.10 1.30
N GLU A 96 8.39 -19.69 2.13
CA GLU A 96 8.09 -21.12 2.04
C GLU A 96 7.34 -21.45 0.75
N LEU A 97 6.30 -20.67 0.41
CA LEU A 97 5.50 -20.91 -0.79
C LEU A 97 6.32 -20.79 -2.08
N ILE A 98 7.25 -19.84 -2.16
CA ILE A 98 8.06 -19.63 -3.38
C ILE A 98 9.10 -20.73 -3.62
N LYS A 99 9.36 -21.63 -2.65
CA LYS A 99 10.19 -22.83 -2.89
C LYS A 99 9.53 -23.78 -3.89
N HIS A 100 8.21 -23.70 -4.03
CA HIS A 100 7.41 -24.63 -4.82
C HIS A 100 6.68 -23.97 -6.00
N ARG A 101 6.70 -22.64 -6.11
CA ARG A 101 6.12 -21.89 -7.24
C ARG A 101 6.86 -20.56 -7.48
N PRO A 102 6.89 -20.05 -8.72
CA PRO A 102 7.40 -18.70 -8.96
C PRO A 102 6.56 -17.65 -8.21
N LEU A 103 7.23 -16.62 -7.68
CA LEU A 103 6.59 -15.50 -6.99
C LEU A 103 5.47 -14.86 -7.82
N ASP A 104 5.78 -14.55 -9.09
CA ASP A 104 4.89 -13.81 -9.98
C ASP A 104 3.82 -14.69 -10.66
N ALA A 105 3.82 -16.00 -10.39
CA ALA A 105 2.77 -16.91 -10.86
C ALA A 105 1.53 -16.89 -9.96
N ASP A 106 1.59 -16.24 -8.79
CA ASP A 106 0.50 -16.14 -7.83
C ASP A 106 0.07 -14.68 -7.67
N ARG A 107 -1.25 -14.42 -7.68
CA ARG A 107 -1.78 -13.04 -7.59
C ARG A 107 -1.52 -12.36 -6.24
N PHE A 108 -1.33 -13.13 -5.17
CA PHE A 108 -1.23 -12.61 -3.81
C PHE A 108 0.19 -12.56 -3.28
N LEU A 109 1.05 -13.51 -3.68
CA LEU A 109 2.42 -13.60 -3.15
C LEU A 109 3.26 -12.33 -3.31
N PRO A 110 3.23 -11.59 -4.45
CA PRO A 110 3.95 -10.33 -4.57
C PRO A 110 3.51 -9.28 -3.52
N THR A 111 2.23 -9.26 -3.18
CA THR A 111 1.69 -8.38 -2.14
C THR A 111 2.07 -8.86 -0.75
N ALA A 112 1.93 -10.16 -0.47
CA ALA A 112 2.28 -10.75 0.82
C ALA A 112 3.77 -10.51 1.16
N LEU A 113 4.66 -10.97 0.28
CA LEU A 113 6.11 -10.88 0.48
C LEU A 113 6.62 -9.44 0.45
N GLY A 114 6.20 -8.67 -0.56
CA GLY A 114 6.63 -7.28 -0.71
C GLY A 114 6.24 -6.40 0.46
N ALA A 115 5.02 -6.57 1.01
CA ALA A 115 4.58 -5.85 2.19
C ALA A 115 5.25 -6.35 3.48
N GLY A 116 5.51 -7.67 3.60
CA GLY A 116 6.31 -8.20 4.71
C GLY A 116 7.70 -7.60 4.75
N ILE A 117 8.40 -7.53 3.61
CA ILE A 117 9.72 -6.87 3.50
C ILE A 117 9.63 -5.38 3.83
N GLU A 118 8.62 -4.68 3.30
CA GLU A 118 8.41 -3.26 3.59
C GLU A 118 8.25 -3.00 5.09
N VAL A 119 7.35 -3.72 5.76
CA VAL A 119 7.04 -3.50 7.16
C VAL A 119 8.21 -3.91 8.04
N LEU A 120 8.89 -5.03 7.78
CA LEU A 120 10.09 -5.42 8.54
C LEU A 120 11.20 -4.37 8.44
N GLY A 121 11.45 -3.83 7.23
CA GLY A 121 12.40 -2.75 7.03
C GLY A 121 12.05 -1.51 7.86
N ARG A 122 10.77 -1.11 7.86
CA ARG A 122 10.27 0.03 8.66
C ARG A 122 10.37 -0.24 10.16
N THR A 123 10.05 -1.45 10.62
CA THR A 123 10.16 -1.82 12.04
C THR A 123 11.61 -1.73 12.51
N TYR A 124 12.57 -2.29 11.77
CA TYR A 124 13.98 -2.21 12.16
C TYR A 124 14.46 -0.76 12.25
N ASP A 125 14.06 0.08 11.31
CA ASP A 125 14.39 1.51 11.33
C ASP A 125 13.75 2.23 12.52
N ALA A 126 12.46 1.99 12.80
CA ALA A 126 11.74 2.55 13.94
C ALA A 126 12.31 2.12 15.30
N GLN A 127 12.96 0.97 15.37
CA GLN A 127 13.68 0.48 16.55
C GLN A 127 15.09 1.11 16.72
N GLY A 128 15.47 2.03 15.83
CA GLY A 128 16.79 2.67 15.83
C GLY A 128 17.88 1.84 15.16
N GLU A 129 17.52 0.71 14.52
CA GLU A 129 18.44 -0.18 13.81
C GLU A 129 18.56 0.18 12.33
N HIS A 130 18.76 1.46 12.00
CA HIS A 130 18.79 1.98 10.62
C HIS A 130 19.73 1.18 9.70
N GLY A 131 20.96 0.89 10.15
CA GLY A 131 21.92 0.10 9.37
C GLY A 131 21.43 -1.33 9.06
N ARG A 132 20.68 -1.94 9.98
CA ARG A 132 20.06 -3.26 9.76
C ARG A 132 18.93 -3.15 8.75
N ALA A 133 18.08 -2.13 8.85
CA ALA A 133 17.00 -1.87 7.90
C ALA A 133 17.53 -1.72 6.46
N VAL A 134 18.56 -0.87 6.28
CA VAL A 134 19.22 -0.66 4.98
C VAL A 134 19.84 -1.96 4.45
N THR A 135 20.55 -2.71 5.30
CA THR A 135 21.17 -3.99 4.91
C THR A 135 20.12 -5.03 4.50
N PHE A 136 19.04 -5.14 5.28
CA PHE A 136 17.93 -6.05 5.01
C PHE A 136 17.27 -5.74 3.67
N LEU A 137 16.90 -4.48 3.43
CA LEU A 137 16.25 -4.04 2.18
C LEU A 137 17.17 -4.18 0.96
N SER A 138 18.47 -3.89 1.10
CA SER A 138 19.43 -4.07 0.02
C SER A 138 19.61 -5.54 -0.36
N THR A 139 19.63 -6.43 0.62
CA THR A 139 19.73 -7.88 0.44
C THR A 139 18.47 -8.43 -0.21
N ALA A 140 17.30 -8.06 0.32
CA ALA A 140 16.01 -8.42 -0.25
C ALA A 140 15.89 -7.96 -1.71
N ARG A 141 16.33 -6.75 -2.04
CA ARG A 141 16.31 -6.27 -3.42
C ARG A 141 17.14 -7.15 -4.34
N ARG A 142 18.36 -7.51 -3.92
CA ARG A 142 19.25 -8.39 -4.70
C ARG A 142 18.64 -9.78 -4.87
N ASP A 143 18.04 -10.32 -3.82
CA ASP A 143 17.46 -11.67 -3.83
C ASP A 143 16.21 -11.76 -4.71
N PHE A 144 15.47 -10.65 -4.86
CA PHE A 144 14.25 -10.56 -5.68
C PHE A 144 14.42 -9.73 -6.96
N ALA A 145 15.66 -9.56 -7.42
CA ALA A 145 15.95 -8.84 -8.67
C ALA A 145 15.23 -9.50 -9.87
N GLY A 146 14.62 -8.67 -10.72
CA GLY A 146 13.86 -9.12 -11.90
C GLY A 146 12.45 -9.65 -11.64
N THR A 147 11.98 -9.64 -10.38
CA THR A 147 10.60 -10.01 -10.03
C THR A 147 9.68 -8.78 -9.97
N SER A 148 8.37 -9.02 -9.89
CA SER A 148 7.38 -7.93 -9.76
C SER A 148 7.52 -7.06 -8.50
N ILE A 149 8.28 -7.49 -7.47
CA ILE A 149 8.44 -6.75 -6.22
C ILE A 149 9.75 -5.97 -6.14
N GLU A 150 10.68 -6.11 -7.09
CA GLU A 150 11.99 -5.43 -7.02
C GLU A 150 11.85 -3.92 -6.84
N THR A 151 11.01 -3.28 -7.65
CA THR A 151 10.82 -1.82 -7.61
C THR A 151 10.20 -1.35 -6.29
N ARG A 152 9.29 -2.14 -5.71
CA ARG A 152 8.74 -1.89 -4.37
C ARG A 152 9.84 -1.95 -3.30
N ILE A 153 10.71 -2.97 -3.35
CA ILE A 153 11.82 -3.10 -2.39
C ILE A 153 12.82 -1.97 -2.60
N GLN A 154 13.17 -1.64 -3.85
CA GLN A 154 14.04 -0.53 -4.20
C GLN A 154 13.52 0.79 -3.62
N LYS A 155 12.22 1.08 -3.76
CA LYS A 155 11.59 2.27 -3.16
C LYS A 155 11.86 2.31 -1.65
N ASN A 156 11.58 1.22 -0.94
CA ASN A 156 11.77 1.17 0.52
C ASN A 156 13.26 1.26 0.91
N PHE A 157 14.15 0.62 0.16
CA PHE A 157 15.60 0.75 0.36
C PHE A 157 16.07 2.21 0.21
N LEU A 158 15.66 2.88 -0.87
CA LEU A 158 16.08 4.25 -1.16
C LEU A 158 15.54 5.26 -0.16
N LEU A 159 14.35 5.04 0.41
CA LEU A 159 13.80 5.89 1.48
C LEU A 159 14.76 5.99 2.67
N LEU A 160 15.45 4.91 3.02
CA LEU A 160 16.38 4.89 4.14
C LEU A 160 17.81 5.20 3.69
N SER A 161 18.29 4.56 2.61
CA SER A 161 19.71 4.64 2.23
C SER A 161 20.15 6.01 1.72
N LEU A 162 19.21 6.87 1.30
CA LEU A 162 19.50 8.21 0.82
C LEU A 162 19.54 9.26 1.93
N GLU A 163 19.14 8.91 3.16
CA GLU A 163 19.22 9.83 4.29
C GLU A 163 20.68 10.22 4.56
N GLY A 164 20.92 11.53 4.73
CA GLY A 164 22.25 12.10 4.92
C GLY A 164 23.17 12.05 3.69
N GLN A 165 22.72 11.47 2.57
CA GLN A 165 23.48 11.48 1.32
C GLN A 165 23.36 12.83 0.62
N PRO A 166 24.38 13.27 -0.14
CA PRO A 166 24.27 14.46 -0.97
C PRO A 166 23.16 14.28 -2.01
N LEU A 167 22.44 15.37 -2.32
CA LEU A 167 21.47 15.38 -3.41
C LEU A 167 22.19 14.98 -4.71
N PRO A 168 21.77 13.89 -5.40
CA PRO A 168 22.38 13.51 -6.66
C PRO A 168 22.19 14.59 -7.71
N ALA A 169 23.10 14.64 -8.69
CA ALA A 169 22.96 15.51 -9.83
C ALA A 169 21.62 15.22 -10.54
N LEU A 170 20.88 16.28 -10.86
CA LEU A 170 19.62 16.15 -11.57
C LEU A 170 19.91 16.04 -13.07
N GLU A 171 19.67 14.87 -13.63
CA GLU A 171 19.74 14.63 -15.07
C GLU A 171 18.31 14.56 -15.62
N ALA A 172 17.99 15.43 -16.57
CA ALA A 172 16.71 15.38 -17.29
C ALA A 172 16.94 15.60 -18.78
N GLU A 173 16.19 14.89 -19.61
CA GLU A 173 16.26 15.03 -21.07
C GLU A 173 15.66 16.36 -21.56
N GLY A 174 14.81 16.98 -20.73
CA GLY A 174 14.18 18.26 -21.01
C GLY A 174 13.38 18.78 -19.82
N TYR A 175 12.88 20.00 -19.94
CA TYR A 175 12.02 20.64 -18.94
C TYR A 175 10.91 21.42 -19.64
N LEU A 176 9.80 21.64 -18.92
CA LEU A 176 8.71 22.50 -19.34
C LEU A 176 8.71 23.76 -18.48
N GLY A 177 8.72 24.93 -19.11
CA GLY A 177 8.69 26.22 -18.41
C GLY A 177 10.09 26.72 -18.04
N VAL A 178 10.34 26.91 -16.74
CA VAL A 178 11.62 27.42 -16.22
C VAL A 178 12.73 26.40 -16.34
N GLN A 179 13.94 26.89 -16.56
CA GLN A 179 15.14 26.06 -16.65
C GLN A 179 15.29 25.15 -15.43
N GLN A 180 15.70 23.90 -15.70
CA GLN A 180 15.94 22.91 -14.66
C GLN A 180 16.96 23.43 -13.62
N PRO A 181 16.63 23.38 -12.31
CA PRO A 181 17.56 23.75 -11.25
C PRO A 181 18.72 22.77 -11.14
N THR A 182 19.88 23.29 -10.75
CA THR A 182 21.07 22.52 -10.38
C THR A 182 21.06 22.17 -8.89
N THR A 183 21.94 21.27 -8.46
CA THR A 183 22.08 20.93 -7.03
C THR A 183 22.50 22.14 -6.17
N GLU A 184 23.25 23.08 -6.74
CA GLU A 184 23.64 24.33 -6.07
C GLU A 184 22.44 25.24 -5.75
N ASP A 185 21.42 25.24 -6.61
CA ASP A 185 20.22 26.07 -6.43
C ASP A 185 19.38 25.68 -5.20
N PHE A 186 19.61 24.49 -4.65
CA PHE A 186 18.96 23.96 -3.46
C PHE A 186 19.74 24.18 -2.16
N LYS A 187 20.99 24.67 -2.22
CA LYS A 187 21.77 24.91 -1.00
C LYS A 187 21.06 25.90 -0.08
N GLY A 188 20.85 25.50 1.18
CA GLY A 188 20.14 26.31 2.18
C GLY A 188 18.63 26.39 1.98
N LYS A 189 18.07 25.61 1.04
CA LYS A 189 16.62 25.50 0.79
C LYS A 189 16.10 24.12 1.21
N VAL A 190 14.79 24.03 1.36
CA VAL A 190 14.10 22.75 1.45
C VAL A 190 13.62 22.40 0.04
N ALA A 191 14.08 21.28 -0.50
CA ALA A 191 13.67 20.80 -1.82
C ALA A 191 12.74 19.59 -1.68
N LEU A 192 11.51 19.70 -2.18
CA LEU A 192 10.55 18.60 -2.24
C LEU A 192 10.47 18.08 -3.69
N PHE A 193 10.89 16.84 -3.90
CA PHE A 193 10.77 16.17 -5.19
C PHE A 193 9.48 15.34 -5.23
N PHE A 194 8.58 15.73 -6.13
CA PHE A 194 7.32 15.05 -6.36
C PHE A 194 7.36 14.30 -7.69
N PHE A 195 7.63 13.00 -7.64
CA PHE A 195 7.65 12.14 -8.82
C PHE A 195 6.22 11.75 -9.21
N TRP A 196 5.80 12.11 -10.42
CA TRP A 196 4.39 12.03 -10.83
C TRP A 196 4.20 11.47 -12.24
N ALA A 197 2.95 11.09 -12.54
CA ALA A 197 2.51 10.75 -13.89
C ALA A 197 1.14 11.40 -14.17
N HIS A 198 0.88 11.82 -15.42
CA HIS A 198 -0.37 12.51 -15.79
C HIS A 198 -1.64 11.67 -15.58
N TRP A 199 -1.50 10.34 -15.59
CA TRP A 199 -2.58 9.38 -15.36
C TRP A 199 -2.68 8.89 -13.90
N CYS A 200 -1.77 9.31 -13.01
CA CYS A 200 -1.71 8.85 -11.63
C CYS A 200 -2.80 9.53 -10.78
N PRO A 201 -3.81 8.77 -10.26
CA PRO A 201 -4.90 9.36 -9.48
C PRO A 201 -4.43 9.90 -8.13
N ASP A 202 -3.49 9.21 -7.48
CA ASP A 202 -2.93 9.63 -6.19
C ASP A 202 -2.16 10.94 -6.33
N CYS A 203 -1.45 11.10 -7.43
CA CYS A 203 -0.71 12.31 -7.75
C CYS A 203 -1.66 13.51 -7.89
N LYS A 204 -2.82 13.32 -8.55
CA LYS A 204 -3.86 14.37 -8.65
C LYS A 204 -4.48 14.71 -7.29
N ARG A 205 -4.60 13.73 -6.38
CA ARG A 205 -5.07 13.97 -5.01
C ARG A 205 -4.03 14.72 -4.16
N GLN A 206 -2.74 14.56 -4.46
CA GLN A 206 -1.64 15.22 -3.76
C GLN A 206 -1.37 16.65 -4.27
N GLU A 207 -1.70 16.96 -5.53
CA GLU A 207 -1.48 18.29 -6.13
C GLU A 207 -2.01 19.46 -5.27
N PRO A 208 -3.26 19.46 -4.75
CA PRO A 208 -3.75 20.55 -3.90
C PRO A 208 -2.94 20.73 -2.60
N ILE A 209 -2.40 19.64 -2.05
CA ILE A 209 -1.56 19.68 -0.85
C ILE A 209 -0.21 20.32 -1.18
N LEU A 210 0.39 19.98 -2.33
CA LEU A 210 1.64 20.59 -2.79
C LEU A 210 1.47 22.09 -3.07
N ALA A 211 0.34 22.48 -3.65
CA ALA A 211 0.02 23.89 -3.87
C ALA A 211 -0.08 24.65 -2.54
N ALA A 212 -0.78 24.10 -1.55
CA ALA A 212 -0.89 24.69 -0.21
C ALA A 212 0.48 24.79 0.48
N LEU A 213 1.32 23.75 0.39
CA LEU A 213 2.69 23.78 0.94
C LEU A 213 3.53 24.88 0.27
N HIS A 214 3.42 25.04 -1.05
CA HIS A 214 4.17 26.10 -1.75
C HIS A 214 3.66 27.50 -1.38
N GLU A 215 2.36 27.70 -1.24
CA GLU A 215 1.77 28.97 -0.79
C GLU A 215 2.27 29.35 0.61
N GLU A 216 2.34 28.38 1.53
CA GLU A 216 2.75 28.63 2.91
C GLU A 216 4.27 28.76 3.11
N TYR A 217 5.07 27.98 2.37
CA TYR A 217 6.51 27.83 2.61
C TYR A 217 7.41 28.27 1.46
N GLY A 218 6.87 28.62 0.29
CA GLY A 218 7.66 29.01 -0.89
C GLY A 218 8.61 30.18 -0.60
N GLU A 219 8.08 31.26 -0.03
CA GLU A 219 8.86 32.45 0.39
C GLU A 219 9.82 32.16 1.55
N ARG A 220 9.63 31.02 2.25
CA ARG A 220 10.51 30.55 3.35
C ARG A 220 11.59 29.58 2.87
N GLY A 221 11.74 29.42 1.55
CA GLY A 221 12.78 28.61 0.94
C GLY A 221 12.36 27.18 0.60
N LEU A 222 11.06 26.87 0.52
CA LEU A 222 10.58 25.61 -0.07
C LEU A 222 10.58 25.71 -1.61
N THR A 223 11.30 24.80 -2.26
CA THR A 223 11.24 24.57 -3.70
C THR A 223 10.61 23.21 -3.97
N ILE A 224 9.54 23.18 -4.78
CA ILE A 224 8.94 21.94 -5.26
C ILE A 224 9.42 21.65 -6.68
N VAL A 225 9.95 20.46 -6.91
CA VAL A 225 10.38 19.97 -8.22
C VAL A 225 9.50 18.79 -8.59
N GLY A 226 8.96 18.78 -9.82
CA GLY A 226 8.08 17.70 -10.30
C GLY A 226 8.69 16.87 -11.41
N PRO A 227 9.70 16.01 -11.16
CA PRO A 227 10.24 15.13 -12.19
C PRO A 227 9.17 14.15 -12.68
N THR A 228 9.17 13.91 -13.98
CA THR A 228 8.34 12.89 -14.62
C THR A 228 9.10 12.31 -15.81
N GLN A 229 8.60 11.20 -16.34
CA GLN A 229 9.07 10.64 -17.60
C GLN A 229 7.98 10.75 -18.67
N LEU A 230 8.37 10.65 -19.94
CA LEU A 230 7.39 10.60 -21.02
C LEU A 230 6.70 9.23 -21.00
N TYR A 231 5.39 9.24 -20.77
CA TYR A 231 4.56 8.05 -20.84
C TYR A 231 3.89 7.98 -22.22
N GLY A 232 4.03 6.86 -22.93
CA GLY A 232 3.39 6.64 -24.23
C GLY A 232 1.87 6.72 -24.13
N PHE A 233 1.25 7.62 -24.90
CA PHE A 233 -0.19 7.93 -24.83
C PHE A 233 -1.09 6.77 -25.33
N THR A 234 -0.53 5.75 -25.99
CA THR A 234 -1.31 4.67 -26.64
C THR A 234 -1.22 3.31 -25.95
N SER A 235 -0.35 3.13 -24.95
CA SER A 235 -0.01 1.79 -24.43
C SER A 235 -0.39 1.55 -22.96
N ARG A 236 -1.14 2.44 -22.30
CA ARG A 236 -1.48 2.34 -20.87
C ARG A 236 -0.24 2.09 -19.99
N GLY A 237 0.87 2.78 -20.27
CA GLY A 237 2.08 2.72 -19.44
C GLY A 237 3.07 1.60 -19.78
N GLN A 238 2.95 0.93 -20.93
CA GLN A 238 4.10 0.19 -21.47
C GLN A 238 5.08 1.18 -22.10
N THR A 239 6.37 1.04 -21.78
CA THR A 239 7.47 1.88 -22.30
C THR A 239 7.43 1.92 -23.82
N ALA A 240 7.63 3.12 -24.38
CA ALA A 240 7.87 3.32 -25.81
C ALA A 240 9.22 2.70 -26.23
#